data_AF-A0A7V3P146-F1
#
_entry.id   AF-A0A7V3P146-F1
#
_cell.length_a   1.000
_cell.length_b   1.000
_cell.length_c   1.000
_cell.angle_alpha   90.00
_cell.angle_beta   90.00
_cell.angle_gamma   90.00
#
_symmetry.space_group_name_H-M   'P 1'
#
loop_
_entity.id
_entity.type
_entity.pdbx_description
1 polymer ?
#
loop_
_entity_poly.entity_id
_entity_poly.type
_entity_poly.pdbx_seq_one_letter_code
_entity_poly.pdbx_strand_id
1 'polypeptide(L)' 'MTPQELVEIRKRLGYKSRSAFAEAVGVTRQTVDNWEKGTVPISKPVVNLLRC' A
#
# COMPACT_ATOMS: atom_id res chain seq x y z
N MET A 1 8.32 -2.55 -6.66
CA MET A 1 6.94 -2.90 -6.31
C MET A 1 6.04 -2.09 -7.22
N THR A 2 5.21 -2.75 -8.01
CA THR A 2 4.28 -2.09 -8.93
C THR A 2 2.98 -1.69 -8.19
N PRO A 3 2.21 -0.74 -8.73
CA PRO A 3 0.90 -0.40 -8.17
C PRO A 3 -0.03 -1.61 -8.05
N GLN A 4 0.00 -2.51 -9.05
CA GLN A 4 -0.79 -3.73 -9.08
C GLN A 4 -0.35 -4.72 -7.99
N GLU A 5 0.96 -4.90 -7.78
CA GLU A 5 1.49 -5.74 -6.70
C GLU A 5 1.01 -5.24 -5.33
N LEU A 6 0.94 -3.92 -5.11
CA LEU A 6 0.46 -3.35 -3.86
C LEU A 6 -1.03 -3.66 -3.62
N VAL A 7 -1.86 -3.56 -4.66
CA VAL A 7 -3.29 -3.91 -4.59
C VAL A 7 -3.46 -5.38 -4.18
N GLU A 8 -2.67 -6.27 -4.76
CA GLU A 8 -2.73 -7.70 -4.46
C GLU A 8 -2.22 -8.01 -3.05
N ILE A 9 -1.15 -7.37 -2.59
CA ILE A 9 -0.68 -7.47 -1.20
C ILE A 9 -1.77 -7.01 -0.23
N ARG A 10 -2.40 -5.85 -0.48
CA ARG A 10 -3.47 -5.34 0.37
C ARG A 10 -4.62 -6.33 0.49
N LYS A 11 -5.07 -6.91 -0.62
CA LYS A 11 -6.13 -7.93 -0.63
C LYS A 11 -5.70 -9.21 0.08
N ARG A 12 -4.46 -9.68 -0.16
CA ARG A 12 -3.90 -10.90 0.46
C ARG A 12 -3.80 -10.78 1.98
N LEU A 13 -3.50 -9.58 2.49
CA LEU A 13 -3.49 -9.28 3.92
C LEU A 13 -4.90 -9.10 4.52
N GLY A 14 -5.96 -9.21 3.70
CA GLY A 14 -7.36 -9.12 4.16
C GLY A 14 -7.91 -7.70 4.27
N TYR A 15 -7.14 -6.69 3.89
CA TYR A 15 -7.59 -5.29 3.95
C TYR A 15 -8.55 -4.97 2.80
N LYS A 16 -9.84 -4.87 3.13
CA LYS A 16 -10.91 -4.56 2.17
C LYS A 16 -10.90 -3.09 1.70
N SER A 17 -10.32 -2.18 2.48
CA SER A 17 -10.28 -0.74 2.17
C SER A 17 -8.86 -0.19 2.18
N ARG A 18 -8.64 0.88 1.39
CA ARG A 18 -7.38 1.63 1.40
C ARG A 18 -7.11 2.30 2.75
N SER A 19 -8.16 2.75 3.44
CA SER A 19 -8.03 3.39 4.75
C SER A 19 -7.52 2.43 5.80
N ALA A 20 -8.08 1.21 5.87
CA ALA A 20 -7.64 0.20 6.84
C ALA A 20 -6.18 -0.23 6.59
N PHE A 21 -5.79 -0.36 5.32
CA PHE A 21 -4.40 -0.62 4.97
C PHE A 21 -3.47 0.56 5.31
N ALA A 22 -3.93 1.79 5.07
CA ALA A 22 -3.18 3.00 5.38
C ALA A 22 -2.93 3.12 6.90
N GLU A 23 -3.94 2.86 7.72
CA GLU A 23 -3.83 2.82 9.19
C GLU A 23 -2.82 1.77 9.64
N ALA A 24 -2.86 0.56 9.08
CA ALA A 24 -1.91 -0.51 9.42
C ALA A 24 -0.46 -0.18 9.05
N VAL A 25 -0.25 0.56 7.95
CA VAL A 25 1.08 0.96 7.46
C VAL A 25 1.53 2.31 8.06
N GLY A 26 0.66 3.02 8.78
CA GLY A 26 0.95 4.33 9.37
C GLY A 26 1.02 5.47 8.36
N VAL A 27 0.26 5.40 7.28
CA VAL A 27 0.18 6.43 6.23
C VAL A 27 -1.26 6.92 6.03
N THR A 28 -1.45 7.93 5.20
CA THR A 28 -2.80 8.40 4.87
C THR A 28 -3.45 7.55 3.78
N ARG A 29 -4.78 7.50 3.75
CA ARG A 29 -5.54 6.86 2.66
C ARG A 29 -5.14 7.43 1.28
N GLN A 30 -4.90 8.74 1.19
CA GLN A 30 -4.51 9.38 -0.07
C GLN A 30 -3.13 8.91 -0.54
N THR A 31 -2.20 8.67 0.40
CA THR A 31 -0.89 8.09 0.09
C THR A 31 -1.02 6.72 -0.58
N VAL A 32 -1.87 5.84 -0.01
CA VAL A 32 -2.14 4.51 -0.60
C VAL A 32 -2.82 4.63 -1.97
N ASP A 33 -3.78 5.54 -2.13
CA ASP A 33 -4.44 5.79 -3.42
C ASP A 33 -3.43 6.23 -4.50
N ASN A 34 -2.50 7.13 -4.16
CA ASN A 34 -1.46 7.57 -5.08
C ASN A 34 -0.48 6.45 -5.46
N TRP A 35 -0.17 5.55 -4.52
CA TRP A 35 0.66 4.38 -4.79
C TRP A 35 -0.04 3.38 -5.71
N GLU A 36 -1.31 3.06 -5.46
CA GLU A 36 -2.09 2.13 -6.29
C GLU A 36 -2.40 2.70 -7.69
N LYS A 37 -2.39 4.03 -7.86
CA LYS A 37 -2.48 4.69 -9.18
C LYS A 37 -1.13 4.83 -9.88
N GLY A 38 -0.03 4.61 -9.17
CA GLY A 38 1.33 4.82 -9.68
C GLY A 38 1.72 6.29 -9.85
N THR A 39 0.96 7.23 -9.28
CA THR A 39 1.29 8.67 -9.32
C THR A 39 2.50 9.00 -8.45
N VAL A 40 2.68 8.25 -7.36
CA VAL A 40 3.81 8.43 -6.43
C VAL A 40 4.46 7.06 -6.19
N PRO A 41 5.80 6.96 -6.21
CA PRO A 41 6.48 5.71 -5.88
C PRO A 41 6.31 5.36 -4.39
N ILE A 42 6.21 4.06 -4.10
CA ILE A 42 6.13 3.55 -2.73
C ILE A 42 7.48 3.76 -2.04
N SER A 43 7.46 4.24 -0.79
CA SER A 43 8.69 4.48 -0.04
C SER A 43 9.41 3.16 0.29
N LYS A 44 10.75 3.18 0.24
CA LYS A 44 11.59 2.00 0.52
C LYS A 44 11.28 1.32 1.87
N PRO A 45 11.04 2.05 2.98
CA PRO A 45 10.70 1.41 4.26
C PRO A 45 9.42 0.59 4.21
N VAL A 46 8.39 1.10 3.53
CA VAL A 46 7.10 0.40 3.38
C VAL A 46 7.25 -0.82 2.48
N VAL A 47 8.03 -0.71 1.40
CA VAL A 47 8.35 -1.87 0.55
C VAL A 47 9.04 -2.96 1.34
N ASN A 48 9.95 -2.62 2.27
CA ASN A 48 10.61 -3.60 3.12
C ASN A 48 9.63 -4.25 4.10
N LEU A 49 8.78 -3.45 4.75
CA LEU A 49 7.75 -3.93 5.68
C LEU A 49 6.79 -4.96 5.02
N LEU A 50 6.40 -4.70 3.77
CA LEU A 50 5.45 -5.54 3.03
C LEU A 50 6.09 -6.78 2.37
N ARG A 51 7.42 -6.89 2.38
CA ARG A 51 8.19 -8.01 1.80
C ARG A 51 8.70 -9.00 2.85
N CYS A 52 8.59 -8.66 4.13
CA CYS A 52 8.92 -9.54 5.25
C CYS A 52 7.94 -10.71 5.36
#